data_AF-A0A3N2LVB0-F1
#
_entry.id   AF-A0A3N2LVB0-F1
#
_cell.length_a   1.000
_cell.length_b   1.000
_cell.length_c   1.000
_cell.angle_alpha   90.00
_cell.angle_beta   90.00
_cell.angle_gamma   90.00
#
_symmetry.space_group_name_H-M   'P 1'
#
loop_
_entity.id
_entity.type
_entity.pdbx_description
1 polymer ?
#
loop_
_entity_poly.entity_id
_entity_poly.type
_entity_poly.pdbx_seq_one_letter_code
_entity_poly.pdbx_strand_id
1 'polypeptide(L)'
;MITMQQFLLRQPCAPEETTTDAYYLSLANRLVDISREKGCFASYPEKVVERAAMTLVGYYQDVICDAGVWRSFITECRRLYGFTVPFYYGVVSDNSRKDGEATESDNGEDYLDYELNRADVRFMVWYALSMNYEEKRVENPFSEEILMGADAWWEELERVYDDSPMPVDYRMTHELEIHAEEDSEAIYRLGNWLFMHCYLMTPAYALTLSEIASGVDLSKEEGMAELRQRLERSMSEDPTGPLALYLREWLYLIVEGKLPPLPKGVGEKPEHKYYTAFTRATGGEVIKFFSSYEEMNRFFIIALGWGDHQEHLPQLKGRHDYILMVSRDKGMLVAVDIARCISHPSNPIYDKEYARHHAIELLTERGRCPGDLLRYVCSNGWLPDAVFPGSDDHRLVADNWDFISRCYLQQYYRGD
;
A
#
# COMPACT_ATOMS: atom_id res chain seq x y z
N MET A 1 -3.57 -26.81 -9.19
CA MET A 1 -4.26 -27.10 -7.91
C MET A 1 -3.31 -26.78 -6.77
N ILE A 2 -3.81 -26.06 -5.77
CA ILE A 2 -3.10 -25.68 -4.56
C ILE A 2 -2.91 -26.92 -3.67
N THR A 3 -1.70 -27.13 -3.16
CA THR A 3 -1.40 -28.24 -2.25
C THR A 3 -1.60 -27.83 -0.78
N MET A 4 -1.82 -28.83 0.10
CA MET A 4 -1.88 -28.57 1.54
C MET A 4 -0.63 -27.87 2.06
N GLN A 5 0.56 -28.29 1.62
CA GLN A 5 1.81 -27.62 1.99
C GLN A 5 1.84 -26.13 1.60
N GLN A 6 1.34 -25.78 0.41
CA GLN A 6 1.27 -24.39 -0.04
C GLN A 6 0.28 -23.57 0.79
N PHE A 7 -0.84 -24.18 1.17
CA PHE A 7 -1.86 -23.56 1.99
C PHE A 7 -1.41 -23.35 3.43
N LEU A 8 -0.82 -24.37 4.06
CA LEU A 8 -0.31 -24.32 5.44
C LEU A 8 0.76 -23.24 5.62
N LEU A 9 1.62 -22.99 4.63
CA LEU A 9 2.62 -21.92 4.66
C LEU A 9 2.03 -20.50 4.83
N ARG A 10 0.71 -20.34 4.73
CA ARG A 10 0.01 -19.06 4.95
C ARG A 10 -0.76 -19.02 6.26
N GLN A 11 -0.91 -20.15 6.95
CA GLN A 11 -1.68 -20.25 8.18
C GLN A 11 -0.87 -19.81 9.40
N PRO A 12 -1.51 -19.26 10.46
CA PRO A 12 -0.83 -18.84 11.69
C PRO A 12 -0.02 -19.93 12.41
N CYS A 13 -0.51 -21.17 12.41
CA CYS A 13 0.07 -22.31 13.13
C CYS A 13 1.10 -23.10 12.30
N ALA A 14 1.46 -22.62 11.10
CA ALA A 14 2.34 -23.34 10.19
C ALA A 14 3.62 -23.82 10.93
N PRO A 15 4.06 -25.08 10.74
CA PRO A 15 3.60 -26.05 9.74
C PRO A 15 2.52 -27.04 10.23
N GLU A 16 1.90 -26.81 11.40
CA GLU A 16 0.88 -27.70 11.95
C GLU A 16 -0.40 -27.65 11.10
N GLU A 17 -1.08 -28.78 10.95
CA GLU A 17 -2.37 -28.89 10.26
C GLU A 17 -3.49 -29.02 11.29
N THR A 18 -4.58 -28.29 11.09
CA THR A 18 -5.77 -28.33 11.94
C THR A 18 -6.97 -28.95 11.25
N THR A 19 -8.01 -29.20 12.06
CA THR A 19 -9.22 -29.90 11.61
C THR A 19 -10.00 -29.13 10.55
N THR A 20 -9.76 -27.83 10.38
CA THR A 20 -10.46 -26.98 9.41
C THR A 20 -9.67 -26.71 8.13
N ASP A 21 -8.37 -27.00 8.08
CA ASP A 21 -7.52 -26.65 6.94
C ASP A 21 -7.94 -27.34 5.64
N ALA A 22 -8.36 -28.61 5.73
CA ALA A 22 -8.85 -29.34 4.56
C ALA A 22 -10.09 -28.69 3.92
N TYR A 23 -10.97 -28.10 4.73
CA TYR A 23 -12.13 -27.36 4.23
C TYR A 23 -11.70 -26.10 3.48
N TYR A 24 -10.87 -25.27 4.10
CA TYR A 24 -10.43 -24.00 3.51
C TYR A 24 -9.51 -24.18 2.31
N LEU A 25 -8.68 -25.22 2.29
CA LEU A 25 -7.93 -25.63 1.10
C LEU A 25 -8.88 -26.04 -0.05
N SER A 26 -9.94 -26.80 0.26
CA SER A 26 -10.93 -27.19 -0.74
C SER A 26 -11.66 -25.96 -1.28
N LEU A 27 -12.01 -25.00 -0.41
CA LEU A 27 -12.63 -23.74 -0.80
C LEU A 27 -11.71 -22.91 -1.72
N ALA A 28 -10.42 -22.77 -1.36
CA ALA A 28 -9.45 -22.08 -2.20
C ALA A 28 -9.31 -22.71 -3.59
N ASN A 29 -9.27 -24.05 -3.68
CA ASN A 29 -9.26 -24.75 -4.96
C ASN A 29 -10.59 -24.58 -5.73
N ARG A 30 -11.74 -24.54 -5.03
CA ARG A 30 -13.04 -24.29 -5.65
C ARG A 30 -13.11 -22.92 -6.29
N LEU A 31 -12.57 -21.87 -5.64
CA LEU A 31 -12.49 -20.53 -6.23
C LEU A 31 -11.68 -20.54 -7.54
N VAL A 32 -10.53 -21.23 -7.56
CA VAL A 32 -9.72 -21.39 -8.78
C VAL A 32 -10.49 -22.12 -9.88
N ASP A 33 -11.24 -23.17 -9.53
CA ASP A 33 -12.08 -23.89 -10.50
C ASP A 33 -13.20 -23.03 -11.07
N ILE A 34 -13.85 -22.20 -10.24
CA ILE A 34 -14.85 -21.23 -10.68
C ILE A 34 -14.26 -20.24 -11.68
N SER A 35 -13.05 -19.74 -11.44
CA SER A 35 -12.36 -18.86 -12.40
C SER A 35 -12.19 -19.55 -13.75
N ARG A 36 -11.83 -20.83 -13.78
CA ARG A 36 -11.70 -21.61 -15.02
C ARG A 36 -13.05 -21.85 -15.70
N GLU A 37 -14.07 -22.24 -14.93
CA GLU A 37 -15.42 -22.52 -15.41
C GLU A 37 -16.07 -21.28 -16.04
N LYS A 38 -15.90 -20.11 -15.42
CA LYS A 38 -16.46 -18.84 -15.88
C LYS A 38 -15.54 -18.04 -16.82
N GLY A 39 -14.30 -18.49 -17.01
CA GLY A 39 -13.30 -17.79 -17.83
C GLY A 39 -12.80 -16.47 -17.23
N CYS A 40 -12.84 -16.32 -15.90
CA CYS A 40 -12.35 -15.15 -15.18
C CYS A 40 -10.82 -15.17 -15.07
N PHE A 41 -10.20 -13.99 -14.96
CA PHE A 41 -8.76 -13.82 -14.81
C PHE A 41 -7.91 -14.47 -15.93
N ALA A 42 -8.45 -14.54 -17.15
CA ALA A 42 -7.79 -15.11 -18.31
C ALA A 42 -6.48 -14.39 -18.68
N SER A 43 -6.31 -13.13 -18.28
CA SER A 43 -5.08 -12.36 -18.48
C SER A 43 -4.00 -12.62 -17.42
N TYR A 44 -4.29 -13.42 -16.38
CA TYR A 44 -3.37 -13.71 -15.29
C TYR A 44 -2.81 -15.14 -15.38
N PRO A 45 -1.53 -15.36 -15.03
CA PRO A 45 -1.00 -16.72 -14.89
C PRO A 45 -1.76 -17.50 -13.82
N GLU A 46 -1.97 -18.80 -14.05
CA GLU A 46 -2.70 -19.67 -13.12
C GLU A 46 -2.14 -19.62 -11.68
N LYS A 47 -0.82 -19.53 -11.53
CA LYS A 47 -0.17 -19.43 -10.21
C LYS A 47 -0.48 -18.11 -9.47
N VAL A 48 -0.76 -17.04 -10.20
CA VAL A 48 -1.21 -15.77 -9.62
C VAL A 48 -2.64 -15.92 -9.11
N VAL A 49 -3.52 -16.55 -9.91
CA VAL A 49 -4.91 -16.83 -9.52
C VAL A 49 -4.98 -17.75 -8.29
N GLU A 50 -4.15 -18.81 -8.24
CA GLU A 50 -4.03 -19.69 -7.07
C GLU A 50 -3.61 -18.92 -5.81
N ARG A 51 -2.68 -17.97 -5.93
CA ARG A 51 -2.27 -17.11 -4.80
C ARG A 51 -3.38 -16.16 -4.38
N ALA A 52 -4.09 -15.56 -5.32
CA ALA A 52 -5.23 -14.68 -5.02
C ALA A 52 -6.35 -15.43 -4.29
N ALA A 53 -6.65 -16.67 -4.69
CA ALA A 53 -7.61 -17.52 -4.00
C ALA A 53 -7.19 -17.82 -2.55
N MET A 54 -5.90 -18.15 -2.32
CA MET A 54 -5.39 -18.34 -0.94
C MET A 54 -5.46 -17.05 -0.11
N THR A 55 -5.13 -15.90 -0.71
CA THR A 55 -5.24 -14.60 -0.03
C THR A 55 -6.69 -14.29 0.35
N LEU A 56 -7.64 -14.52 -0.55
CA LEU A 56 -9.06 -14.29 -0.27
C LEU A 56 -9.59 -15.25 0.79
N VAL A 57 -9.19 -16.52 0.77
CA VAL A 57 -9.57 -17.49 1.81
C VAL A 57 -8.96 -17.12 3.18
N GLY A 58 -7.77 -16.53 3.23
CA GLY A 58 -7.22 -15.99 4.48
C GLY A 58 -8.05 -14.83 5.06
N TYR A 59 -8.51 -13.91 4.20
CA TYR A 59 -9.49 -12.87 4.58
C TYR A 59 -10.78 -13.50 5.10
N TYR A 60 -11.30 -14.50 4.39
CA TYR A 60 -12.55 -15.18 4.74
C TYR A 60 -12.46 -15.91 6.09
N GLN A 61 -11.34 -16.58 6.37
CA GLN A 61 -11.05 -17.18 7.67
C GLN A 61 -11.00 -16.13 8.77
N ASP A 62 -10.34 -14.98 8.54
CA ASP A 62 -10.31 -13.87 9.51
C ASP A 62 -11.71 -13.34 9.83
N VAL A 63 -12.55 -13.11 8.83
CA VAL A 63 -13.94 -12.64 9.03
C VAL A 63 -14.75 -13.63 9.86
N ILE A 64 -14.73 -14.93 9.53
CA ILE A 64 -15.51 -15.95 10.25
C ILE A 64 -15.18 -16.03 11.74
N CYS A 65 -13.92 -15.80 12.11
CA CYS A 65 -13.47 -15.92 13.50
C CYS A 65 -13.18 -14.59 14.21
N ASP A 66 -13.37 -13.46 13.52
CA ASP A 66 -12.96 -12.12 13.96
C ASP A 66 -11.51 -12.10 14.50
N ALA A 67 -10.55 -12.55 13.69
CA ALA A 67 -9.12 -12.52 14.09
C ALA A 67 -8.63 -11.08 14.28
N GLY A 68 -9.26 -10.14 13.57
CA GLY A 68 -9.11 -8.70 13.76
C GLY A 68 -8.14 -8.06 12.76
N VAL A 69 -7.57 -8.80 11.81
CA VAL A 69 -6.65 -8.23 10.81
C VAL A 69 -7.42 -7.32 9.84
N TRP A 70 -8.51 -7.81 9.24
CA TRP A 70 -9.39 -7.05 8.36
C TRP A 70 -10.05 -5.89 9.10
N ARG A 71 -10.59 -6.15 10.30
CA ARG A 71 -11.16 -5.13 11.18
C ARG A 71 -10.20 -3.97 11.42
N SER A 72 -8.94 -4.28 11.73
CA SER A 72 -7.90 -3.28 11.97
C SER A 72 -7.62 -2.44 10.74
N PHE A 73 -7.58 -3.08 9.57
CA PHE A 73 -7.42 -2.40 8.29
C PHE A 73 -8.57 -1.43 8.01
N ILE A 74 -9.82 -1.88 8.06
CA ILE A 74 -10.97 -1.01 7.75
C ILE A 74 -11.16 0.09 8.80
N THR A 75 -10.83 -0.18 10.07
CA THR A 75 -10.86 0.83 11.15
C THR A 75 -9.87 1.95 10.84
N GLU A 76 -8.66 1.60 10.43
CA GLU A 76 -7.63 2.58 10.10
C GLU A 76 -7.93 3.29 8.77
N CYS A 77 -8.53 2.63 7.78
CA CYS A 77 -9.06 3.27 6.58
C CYS A 77 -10.08 4.35 6.92
N ARG A 78 -11.04 4.07 7.81
CA ARG A 78 -12.02 5.07 8.27
C ARG A 78 -11.35 6.24 8.95
N ARG A 79 -10.32 5.99 9.77
CA ARG A 79 -9.57 7.03 10.48
C ARG A 79 -8.76 7.92 9.52
N LEU A 80 -8.12 7.32 8.52
CA LEU A 80 -7.25 8.03 7.57
C LEU A 80 -8.06 8.77 6.49
N TYR A 81 -9.13 8.13 5.99
CA TYR A 81 -9.78 8.55 4.75
C TYR A 81 -11.28 8.81 4.88
N GLY A 82 -11.91 8.41 5.98
CA GLY A 82 -13.36 8.55 6.19
C GLY A 82 -14.22 7.51 5.46
N PHE A 83 -13.61 6.56 4.74
CA PHE A 83 -14.28 5.42 4.10
C PHE A 83 -13.81 4.09 4.66
N THR A 84 -14.63 3.04 4.52
CA THR A 84 -14.36 1.70 5.05
C THR A 84 -13.35 0.92 4.21
N VAL A 85 -13.60 0.81 2.91
CA VAL A 85 -12.77 0.06 1.96
C VAL A 85 -12.32 1.00 0.85
N PRO A 86 -11.01 1.03 0.50
CA PRO A 86 -10.52 1.83 -0.61
C PRO A 86 -11.25 1.53 -1.91
N PHE A 87 -11.51 2.57 -2.72
CA PHE A 87 -12.26 2.55 -3.98
C PHE A 87 -13.76 2.22 -3.87
N TYR A 88 -14.16 1.34 -2.96
CA TYR A 88 -15.55 0.88 -2.80
C TYR A 88 -16.26 1.67 -1.70
N TYR A 89 -16.64 2.90 -2.02
CA TYR A 89 -17.38 3.75 -1.09
C TYR A 89 -18.85 3.32 -0.98
N GLY A 90 -19.19 2.71 0.15
CA GLY A 90 -20.58 2.52 0.59
C GLY A 90 -21.02 3.61 1.57
N VAL A 91 -22.34 3.84 1.69
CA VAL A 91 -22.90 4.66 2.76
C VAL A 91 -22.66 3.92 4.07
N VAL A 92 -21.85 4.48 4.96
CA VAL A 92 -21.77 3.98 6.35
C VAL A 92 -23.15 4.23 6.95
N SER A 93 -23.88 3.16 7.31
CA SER A 93 -25.15 3.23 8.04
C SER A 93 -24.94 3.64 9.50
N ASP A 94 -24.23 4.76 9.71
CA ASP A 94 -24.07 5.30 11.05
C ASP A 94 -25.34 6.08 11.44
N ASN A 95 -26.17 5.45 12.27
CA ASN A 95 -27.28 6.08 13.00
C ASN A 95 -26.84 7.25 13.91
N SER A 96 -25.58 7.72 13.85
CA SER A 96 -25.06 8.85 14.61
C SER A 96 -24.66 10.10 13.81
N ARG A 97 -24.80 10.12 12.47
CA ARG A 97 -24.60 11.36 11.69
C ARG A 97 -25.90 12.15 11.52
N LYS A 98 -26.10 13.16 12.38
CA LYS A 98 -26.99 14.29 12.09
C LYS A 98 -26.27 15.23 11.11
N ASP A 99 -26.97 15.50 10.01
CA ASP A 99 -26.75 16.60 9.06
C ASP A 99 -25.69 16.37 7.96
N GLY A 100 -26.17 16.10 6.74
CA GLY A 100 -25.43 16.38 5.50
C GLY A 100 -25.38 15.25 4.46
N GLU A 101 -26.46 15.10 3.70
CA GLU A 101 -26.57 14.47 2.36
C GLU A 101 -25.58 13.35 1.99
N ALA A 102 -26.04 12.09 2.14
CA ALA A 102 -25.47 10.97 1.41
C ALA A 102 -25.81 11.10 -0.08
N THR A 103 -24.83 11.36 -0.93
CA THR A 103 -24.96 11.13 -2.36
C THR A 103 -24.93 9.63 -2.62
N GLU A 104 -26.02 9.09 -3.14
CA GLU A 104 -26.12 7.73 -3.66
C GLU A 104 -24.95 7.46 -4.64
N SER A 105 -23.95 6.70 -4.20
CA SER A 105 -22.99 6.06 -5.10
C SER A 105 -23.54 4.70 -5.52
N ASP A 106 -23.23 4.27 -6.74
CA ASP A 106 -23.72 3.07 -7.44
C ASP A 106 -23.40 1.71 -6.77
N ASN A 107 -22.93 1.70 -5.51
CA ASN A 107 -22.50 0.53 -4.74
C ASN A 107 -23.40 0.28 -3.50
N GLY A 108 -24.69 0.60 -3.58
CA GLY A 108 -25.67 0.57 -2.48
C GLY A 108 -25.98 -0.80 -1.88
N GLU A 109 -24.99 -1.44 -1.27
CA GLU A 109 -25.17 -2.53 -0.32
C GLU A 109 -24.94 -1.97 1.10
N ASP A 110 -25.82 -2.31 2.05
CA ASP A 110 -25.63 -1.98 3.46
C ASP A 110 -24.36 -2.71 3.94
N TYR A 111 -23.24 -1.98 4.06
CA TYR A 111 -22.01 -2.56 4.57
C TYR A 111 -22.22 -3.00 6.03
N LEU A 112 -21.98 -4.27 6.30
CA LEU A 112 -22.12 -4.85 7.64
C LEU A 112 -20.74 -5.14 8.22
N ASP A 113 -20.38 -4.42 9.28
CA ASP A 113 -19.13 -4.69 9.99
C ASP A 113 -19.10 -6.13 10.50
N TYR A 114 -17.91 -6.75 10.40
CA TYR A 114 -17.64 -8.12 10.85
C TYR A 114 -18.32 -9.23 10.04
N GLU A 115 -18.93 -8.89 8.91
CA GLU A 115 -19.55 -9.84 7.99
C GLU A 115 -18.83 -9.93 6.65
N LEU A 116 -19.18 -10.92 5.84
CA LEU A 116 -18.73 -11.02 4.46
C LEU A 116 -19.40 -9.90 3.62
N ASN A 117 -18.60 -8.97 3.11
CA ASN A 117 -19.08 -7.91 2.23
C ASN A 117 -18.54 -8.08 0.82
N ARG A 118 -19.37 -7.83 -0.19
CA ARG A 118 -18.95 -7.89 -1.60
C ARG A 118 -17.85 -6.88 -1.93
N ALA A 119 -17.91 -5.69 -1.34
CA ALA A 119 -16.87 -4.66 -1.47
C ALA A 119 -15.50 -5.15 -1.00
N ASP A 120 -15.46 -5.90 0.11
CA ASP A 120 -14.23 -6.48 0.65
C ASP A 120 -13.64 -7.51 -0.30
N VAL A 121 -14.48 -8.41 -0.84
CA VAL A 121 -14.03 -9.43 -1.79
C VAL A 121 -13.46 -8.78 -3.06
N ARG A 122 -14.13 -7.76 -3.60
CA ARG A 122 -13.64 -7.00 -4.76
C ARG A 122 -12.29 -6.33 -4.48
N PHE A 123 -12.15 -5.69 -3.33
CA PHE A 123 -10.88 -5.12 -2.89
C PHE A 123 -9.78 -6.19 -2.76
N MET A 124 -10.07 -7.29 -2.07
CA MET A 124 -9.10 -8.35 -1.79
C MET A 124 -8.64 -9.05 -3.07
N VAL A 125 -9.53 -9.26 -4.04
CA VAL A 125 -9.18 -9.82 -5.35
C VAL A 125 -8.29 -8.87 -6.14
N TRP A 126 -8.68 -7.59 -6.26
CA TRP A 126 -7.83 -6.57 -6.89
C TRP A 126 -6.45 -6.53 -6.23
N TYR A 127 -6.41 -6.39 -4.90
CA TYR A 127 -5.19 -6.28 -4.12
C TYR A 127 -4.28 -7.49 -4.30
N ALA A 128 -4.84 -8.69 -4.21
CA ALA A 128 -4.06 -9.92 -4.33
C ALA A 128 -3.50 -10.12 -5.74
N LEU A 129 -4.25 -9.78 -6.79
CA LEU A 129 -3.78 -9.88 -8.16
C LEU A 129 -2.71 -8.81 -8.46
N SER A 130 -3.00 -7.54 -8.14
CA SER A 130 -2.09 -6.42 -8.38
C SER A 130 -0.77 -6.54 -7.63
N MET A 131 -0.79 -6.98 -6.36
CA MET A 131 0.45 -7.06 -5.58
C MET A 131 1.29 -8.31 -5.86
N ASN A 132 0.73 -9.35 -6.51
CA ASN A 132 1.42 -10.60 -6.80
C ASN A 132 1.76 -10.82 -8.28
N TYR A 133 1.43 -9.88 -9.18
CA TYR A 133 1.77 -9.96 -10.60
C TYR A 133 2.27 -8.64 -11.16
N GLU A 134 3.58 -8.57 -11.39
CA GLU A 134 4.29 -7.37 -11.80
C GLU A 134 3.77 -6.76 -13.13
N GLU A 135 3.49 -7.60 -14.13
CA GLU A 135 3.04 -7.13 -15.46
C GLU A 135 1.67 -6.44 -15.44
N LYS A 136 0.85 -6.71 -14.43
CA LYS A 136 -0.45 -6.06 -14.19
C LYS A 136 -0.54 -5.46 -12.80
N ARG A 137 0.59 -4.95 -12.30
CA ARG A 137 0.65 -4.41 -10.93
C ARG A 137 -0.24 -3.20 -10.76
N VAL A 138 -0.34 -2.32 -11.76
CA VAL A 138 -1.17 -1.11 -11.75
C VAL A 138 -2.46 -1.36 -12.56
N GLU A 139 -3.33 -2.22 -12.05
CA GLU A 139 -4.62 -2.55 -12.68
C GLU A 139 -5.74 -1.70 -12.05
N ASN A 140 -6.71 -1.28 -12.87
CA ASN A 140 -7.88 -0.56 -12.39
C ASN A 140 -8.74 -1.48 -11.50
N PRO A 141 -9.06 -1.11 -10.24
CA PRO A 141 -9.91 -1.93 -9.36
C PRO A 141 -11.31 -2.20 -9.93
N PHE A 142 -11.78 -1.37 -10.87
CA PHE A 142 -13.08 -1.54 -11.54
C PHE A 142 -12.98 -2.15 -12.94
N SER A 143 -11.84 -2.76 -13.31
CA SER A 143 -11.77 -3.44 -14.60
C SER A 143 -12.77 -4.61 -14.63
N GLU A 144 -13.37 -4.84 -15.81
CA GLU A 144 -14.41 -5.85 -15.99
C GLU A 144 -13.95 -7.24 -15.53
N GLU A 145 -12.71 -7.60 -15.85
CA GLU A 145 -12.11 -8.88 -15.45
C GLU A 145 -11.99 -9.04 -13.93
N ILE A 146 -11.62 -7.97 -13.22
CA ILE A 146 -11.53 -7.96 -11.74
C ILE A 146 -12.93 -8.09 -11.13
N LEU A 147 -13.89 -7.27 -11.57
CA LEU A 147 -15.24 -7.27 -11.01
C LEU A 147 -15.96 -8.60 -11.27
N MET A 148 -15.91 -9.12 -12.50
CA MET A 148 -16.54 -10.41 -12.84
C MET A 148 -15.96 -11.56 -12.03
N GLY A 149 -14.63 -11.61 -11.88
CA GLY A 149 -13.97 -12.66 -11.12
C GLY A 149 -14.22 -12.55 -9.61
N ALA A 150 -14.16 -11.34 -9.06
CA ALA A 150 -14.44 -11.10 -7.65
C ALA A 150 -15.89 -11.41 -7.28
N ASP A 151 -16.85 -11.00 -8.10
CA ASP A 151 -18.26 -11.27 -7.86
C ASP A 151 -18.56 -12.77 -7.93
N ALA A 152 -17.95 -13.49 -8.88
CA ALA A 152 -18.08 -14.94 -8.96
C ALA A 152 -17.50 -15.68 -7.75
N TRP A 153 -16.42 -15.16 -7.16
CA TRP A 153 -15.85 -15.70 -5.92
C TRP A 153 -16.70 -15.33 -4.71
N TRP A 154 -17.20 -14.10 -4.63
CA TRP A 154 -18.11 -13.67 -3.57
C TRP A 154 -19.39 -14.52 -3.53
N GLU A 155 -20.01 -14.80 -4.69
CA GLU A 155 -21.18 -15.69 -4.80
C GLU A 155 -20.94 -17.06 -4.15
N GLU A 156 -19.75 -17.63 -4.32
CA GLU A 156 -19.40 -18.93 -3.75
C GLU A 156 -19.13 -18.84 -2.25
N LEU A 157 -18.43 -17.79 -1.79
CA LEU A 157 -18.17 -17.56 -0.37
C LEU A 157 -19.49 -17.34 0.39
N GLU A 158 -20.36 -16.48 -0.14
CA GLU A 158 -21.69 -16.20 0.42
C GLU A 158 -22.53 -17.49 0.51
N ARG A 159 -22.52 -18.30 -0.54
CA ARG A 159 -23.27 -19.57 -0.59
C ARG A 159 -22.89 -20.54 0.53
N VAL A 160 -21.65 -20.53 0.99
CA VAL A 160 -21.13 -21.47 2.02
C VAL A 160 -20.87 -20.79 3.36
N TYR A 161 -21.26 -19.52 3.52
CA TYR A 161 -20.92 -18.71 4.69
C TYR A 161 -21.41 -19.31 6.00
N ASP A 162 -22.72 -19.56 6.10
CA ASP A 162 -23.36 -20.12 7.29
C ASP A 162 -22.85 -21.54 7.67
N ASP A 163 -22.38 -22.29 6.68
CA ASP A 163 -21.94 -23.69 6.85
C ASP A 163 -20.42 -23.80 7.07
N SER A 164 -19.68 -22.69 6.99
CA SER A 164 -18.21 -22.72 7.10
C SER A 164 -17.76 -23.00 8.55
N PRO A 165 -16.85 -23.96 8.78
CA PRO A 165 -16.41 -24.31 10.12
C PRO A 165 -15.49 -23.23 10.69
N MET A 166 -15.70 -22.84 11.95
CA MET A 166 -14.85 -21.88 12.66
C MET A 166 -13.35 -22.24 12.57
N PRO A 167 -12.49 -21.39 11.96
CA PRO A 167 -11.04 -21.61 11.90
C PRO A 167 -10.42 -21.77 13.28
N VAL A 168 -9.56 -22.77 13.44
CA VAL A 168 -8.93 -23.08 14.73
C VAL A 168 -7.82 -22.08 15.08
N ASP A 169 -6.95 -21.74 14.12
CA ASP A 169 -5.69 -21.05 14.42
C ASP A 169 -5.72 -19.53 14.28
N TYR A 170 -6.81 -18.96 13.78
CA TYR A 170 -6.92 -17.52 13.55
C TYR A 170 -7.25 -16.74 14.84
N ARG A 171 -7.51 -17.42 15.97
CA ARG A 171 -7.75 -16.77 17.27
C ARG A 171 -6.48 -16.33 18.01
N MET A 172 -5.34 -16.29 17.34
CA MET A 172 -4.03 -15.92 17.88
C MET A 172 -3.95 -14.53 18.55
N THR A 173 -4.94 -13.67 18.33
CA THR A 173 -4.99 -12.30 18.87
C THR A 173 -5.82 -12.19 20.15
N HIS A 174 -6.60 -13.22 20.49
CA HIS A 174 -7.52 -13.18 21.62
C HIS A 174 -6.73 -13.14 22.93
N GLU A 175 -7.13 -12.25 23.84
CA GLU A 175 -6.58 -12.09 25.19
C GLU A 175 -5.13 -11.60 25.26
N LEU A 176 -4.53 -11.20 24.13
CA LEU A 176 -3.19 -10.59 24.16
C LEU A 176 -3.25 -9.15 24.70
N GLU A 177 -2.24 -8.76 25.47
CA GLU A 177 -1.98 -7.39 25.88
C GLU A 177 -0.55 -6.98 25.50
N ILE A 178 -0.38 -5.87 24.77
CA ILE A 178 0.94 -5.47 24.22
C ILE A 178 2.02 -5.26 25.30
N HIS A 179 1.60 -4.95 26.53
CA HIS A 179 2.50 -4.64 27.63
C HIS A 179 2.63 -5.77 28.67
N ALA A 180 1.92 -6.89 28.49
CA ALA A 180 2.02 -8.04 29.36
C ALA A 180 3.26 -8.87 29.02
N GLU A 181 4.14 -9.11 30.01
CA GLU A 181 5.37 -9.88 29.80
C GLU A 181 5.07 -11.32 29.36
N GLU A 182 3.99 -11.90 29.89
CA GLU A 182 3.51 -13.25 29.57
C GLU A 182 3.11 -13.45 28.11
N ASP A 183 2.68 -12.38 27.42
CA ASP A 183 2.26 -12.42 26.02
C ASP A 183 3.39 -12.17 25.02
N SER A 184 4.59 -11.83 25.48
CA SER A 184 5.70 -11.40 24.62
C SER A 184 6.03 -12.40 23.50
N GLU A 185 6.04 -13.70 23.82
CA GLU A 185 6.31 -14.76 22.86
C GLU A 185 5.18 -14.92 21.83
N ALA A 186 3.92 -14.81 22.27
CA ALA A 186 2.76 -14.87 21.38
C ALA A 186 2.72 -13.67 20.44
N ILE A 187 2.98 -12.46 20.96
CA ILE A 187 3.09 -11.22 20.19
C ILE A 187 4.22 -11.33 19.15
N TYR A 188 5.36 -11.90 19.52
CA TYR A 188 6.47 -12.12 18.58
C TYR A 188 6.08 -13.06 17.44
N ARG A 189 5.43 -14.20 17.75
CA ARG A 189 4.95 -15.15 16.73
C ARG A 189 3.89 -14.53 15.82
N LEU A 190 2.93 -13.80 16.40
CA LEU A 190 1.94 -13.04 15.67
C LEU A 190 2.63 -12.04 14.73
N GLY A 191 3.57 -11.26 15.24
CA GLY A 191 4.33 -10.30 14.43
C GLY A 191 5.06 -10.95 13.26
N ASN A 192 5.69 -12.10 13.48
CA ASN A 192 6.37 -12.85 12.43
C ASN A 192 5.39 -13.34 11.35
N TRP A 193 4.25 -13.91 11.74
CA TRP A 193 3.21 -14.34 10.79
C TRP A 193 2.62 -13.16 10.02
N LEU A 194 2.29 -12.06 10.72
CA LEU A 194 1.79 -10.83 10.11
C LEU A 194 2.73 -10.32 9.03
N PHE A 195 4.03 -10.33 9.28
CA PHE A 195 4.99 -9.83 8.30
C PHE A 195 5.20 -10.81 7.13
N MET A 196 5.43 -12.10 7.42
CA MET A 196 5.93 -13.07 6.45
C MET A 196 4.85 -13.83 5.69
N HIS A 197 3.68 -14.02 6.28
CA HIS A 197 2.70 -15.00 5.81
C HIS A 197 1.27 -14.48 5.68
N CYS A 198 0.92 -13.39 6.37
CA CYS A 198 -0.42 -12.83 6.41
C CYS A 198 -0.97 -12.48 5.02
N TYR A 199 -2.23 -12.87 4.80
CA TYR A 199 -2.96 -12.65 3.57
C TYR A 199 -3.08 -11.17 3.20
N LEU A 200 -3.12 -10.26 4.19
CA LEU A 200 -3.26 -8.83 3.98
C LEU A 200 -1.91 -8.11 3.86
N MET A 201 -0.94 -8.39 4.73
CA MET A 201 0.29 -7.61 4.76
C MET A 201 1.32 -8.06 3.72
N THR A 202 1.55 -9.37 3.61
CA THR A 202 2.62 -9.92 2.78
C THR A 202 2.50 -9.58 1.29
N PRO A 203 1.30 -9.51 0.65
CA PRO A 203 1.22 -9.16 -0.76
C PRO A 203 1.89 -7.82 -1.11
N ALA A 204 1.58 -6.73 -0.39
CA ALA A 204 2.21 -5.43 -0.66
C ALA A 204 3.73 -5.41 -0.44
N TYR A 205 4.24 -6.32 0.41
CA TYR A 205 5.66 -6.47 0.69
C TYR A 205 6.38 -7.46 -0.26
N ALA A 206 5.63 -8.18 -1.12
CA ALA A 206 6.17 -9.24 -1.97
C ALA A 206 7.30 -8.77 -2.91
N LEU A 207 7.20 -7.56 -3.45
CA LEU A 207 8.26 -6.97 -4.29
C LEU A 207 9.55 -6.79 -3.50
N THR A 208 9.46 -6.27 -2.27
CA THR A 208 10.63 -6.09 -1.38
C THR A 208 11.22 -7.45 -1.00
N LEU A 209 10.40 -8.46 -0.69
CA LEU A 209 10.89 -9.82 -0.44
C LEU A 209 11.67 -10.39 -1.63
N SER A 210 11.18 -10.16 -2.85
CA SER A 210 11.85 -10.60 -4.08
C SER A 210 13.18 -9.87 -4.29
N GLU A 211 13.25 -8.56 -4.02
CA GLU A 211 14.48 -7.76 -4.07
C GLU A 211 15.52 -8.26 -3.04
N ILE A 212 15.09 -8.50 -1.80
CA ILE A 212 15.93 -9.04 -0.73
C ILE A 212 16.51 -10.41 -1.13
N ALA A 213 15.66 -11.32 -1.59
CA ALA A 213 16.06 -12.68 -1.96
C ALA A 213 17.00 -12.72 -3.17
N SER A 214 16.77 -11.85 -4.16
CA SER A 214 17.58 -11.77 -5.38
C SER A 214 18.99 -11.25 -5.13
N GLY A 215 19.20 -10.51 -4.03
CA GLY A 215 20.50 -9.99 -3.61
C GLY A 215 21.37 -10.97 -2.80
N VAL A 216 21.00 -12.25 -2.73
CA VAL A 216 21.63 -13.25 -1.86
C VAL A 216 21.83 -14.59 -2.59
N ASP A 217 22.98 -15.22 -2.40
CA ASP A 217 23.27 -16.57 -2.94
C ASP A 217 22.71 -17.66 -2.00
N LEU A 218 21.48 -18.09 -2.25
CA LEU A 218 20.77 -19.09 -1.44
C LEU A 218 21.37 -20.50 -1.49
N SER A 219 22.36 -20.76 -2.36
CA SER A 219 23.02 -22.06 -2.44
C SER A 219 24.05 -22.28 -1.33
N LYS A 220 24.40 -21.22 -0.59
CA LYS A 220 25.41 -21.25 0.49
C LYS A 220 24.77 -21.00 1.85
N GLU A 221 25.32 -21.63 2.88
CA GLU A 221 24.89 -21.42 4.27
C GLU A 221 25.02 -19.95 4.70
N GLU A 222 26.11 -19.30 4.31
CA GLU A 222 26.35 -17.86 4.51
C GLU A 222 25.26 -17.00 3.87
N GLY A 223 24.78 -17.38 2.68
CA GLY A 223 23.67 -16.68 2.02
C GLY A 223 22.36 -16.86 2.76
N MET A 224 22.06 -18.06 3.25
CA MET A 224 20.86 -18.27 4.07
C MET A 224 20.89 -17.47 5.38
N ALA A 225 22.07 -17.31 6.01
CA ALA A 225 22.24 -16.46 7.18
C ALA A 225 22.05 -14.97 6.84
N GLU A 226 22.63 -14.50 5.74
CA GLU A 226 22.44 -13.12 5.25
C GLU A 226 20.97 -12.83 4.93
N LEU A 227 20.25 -13.76 4.30
CA LEU A 227 18.83 -13.62 4.03
C LEU A 227 18.04 -13.42 5.33
N ARG A 228 18.29 -14.25 6.35
CA ARG A 228 17.63 -14.13 7.65
C ARG A 228 17.89 -12.78 8.30
N GLN A 229 19.15 -12.32 8.30
CA GLN A 229 19.50 -11.02 8.87
C GLN A 229 18.80 -9.86 8.15
N ARG A 230 18.73 -9.91 6.81
CA ARG A 230 18.00 -8.89 6.03
C ARG A 230 16.51 -8.88 6.35
N LEU A 231 15.89 -10.06 6.45
CA LEU A 231 14.47 -10.19 6.80
C LEU A 231 14.18 -9.68 8.22
N GLU A 232 15.01 -10.01 9.21
CA GLU A 232 14.88 -9.51 10.59
C GLU A 232 14.98 -7.99 10.67
N ARG A 233 15.94 -7.41 9.93
CA ARG A 233 16.10 -5.96 9.83
C ARG A 233 14.87 -5.32 9.20
N SER A 234 14.42 -5.85 8.06
CA SER A 234 13.23 -5.38 7.36
C SER A 234 11.95 -5.46 8.20
N MET A 235 11.76 -6.55 8.96
CA MET A 235 10.64 -6.69 9.88
C MET A 235 10.61 -5.59 10.97
N SER A 236 11.79 -5.04 11.31
CA SER A 236 11.95 -3.99 12.31
C SER A 236 11.86 -2.58 11.72
N GLU A 237 12.38 -2.39 10.50
CA GLU A 237 12.60 -1.06 9.89
C GLU A 237 11.60 -0.71 8.78
N ASP A 238 10.98 -1.69 8.12
CA ASP A 238 10.15 -1.44 6.95
C ASP A 238 8.66 -1.40 7.31
N PRO A 239 7.89 -0.50 6.68
CA PRO A 239 6.44 -0.60 6.67
C PRO A 239 5.97 -1.77 5.78
N THR A 240 4.79 -2.30 6.08
CA THR A 240 4.16 -3.40 5.35
C THR A 240 2.65 -3.23 5.21
N GLY A 241 2.04 -4.06 4.36
CA GLY A 241 0.62 -4.09 4.08
C GLY A 241 0.09 -2.87 3.32
N PRO A 242 -1.20 -2.86 2.98
CA PRO A 242 -1.77 -1.87 2.06
C PRO A 242 -1.75 -0.44 2.62
N LEU A 243 -1.59 -0.26 3.94
CA LEU A 243 -1.52 1.05 4.59
C LEU A 243 -0.09 1.53 4.87
N ALA A 244 0.93 0.73 4.53
CA ALA A 244 2.33 1.01 4.81
C ALA A 244 2.55 1.40 6.28
N LEU A 245 2.02 0.58 7.20
CA LEU A 245 2.25 0.71 8.63
C LEU A 245 3.43 -0.18 9.03
N TYR A 246 4.20 0.26 10.02
CA TYR A 246 5.23 -0.55 10.65
C TYR A 246 4.60 -1.72 11.40
N LEU A 247 5.34 -2.83 11.55
CA LEU A 247 4.81 -4.02 12.24
C LEU A 247 4.28 -3.70 13.64
N ARG A 248 4.96 -2.82 14.38
CA ARG A 248 4.51 -2.34 15.69
C ARG A 248 3.14 -1.65 15.61
N GLU A 249 2.89 -0.82 14.61
CA GLU A 249 1.60 -0.14 14.45
C GLU A 249 0.49 -1.13 14.13
N TRP A 250 0.76 -2.14 13.29
CA TRP A 250 -0.16 -3.23 13.03
C TRP A 250 -0.51 -4.03 14.28
N LEU A 251 0.50 -4.43 15.07
CA LEU A 251 0.29 -5.15 16.33
C LEU A 251 -0.59 -4.36 17.30
N TYR A 252 -0.34 -3.05 17.44
CA TYR A 252 -1.16 -2.18 18.26
C TYR A 252 -2.60 -2.04 17.74
N LEU A 253 -2.81 -1.91 16.43
CA LEU A 253 -4.16 -1.85 15.87
C LEU A 253 -4.93 -3.16 16.11
N ILE A 254 -4.27 -4.30 15.94
CA ILE A 254 -4.89 -5.62 16.06
C ILE A 254 -5.20 -5.97 17.51
N VAL A 255 -4.25 -5.73 18.42
CA VAL A 255 -4.36 -6.11 19.84
C VAL A 255 -5.10 -5.05 20.67
N GLU A 256 -4.80 -3.77 20.47
CA GLU A 256 -5.32 -2.66 21.30
C GLU A 256 -6.44 -1.86 20.61
N GLY A 257 -6.74 -2.15 19.33
CA GLY A 257 -7.74 -1.42 18.55
C GLY A 257 -7.35 0.03 18.18
N LYS A 258 -6.09 0.42 18.37
CA LYS A 258 -5.60 1.80 18.14
C LYS A 258 -4.11 1.85 17.86
N LEU A 259 -3.66 2.89 17.15
CA LEU A 259 -2.24 3.13 16.92
C LEU A 259 -1.46 3.36 18.23
N PRO A 260 -0.16 3.03 18.25
CA PRO A 260 0.70 3.32 19.39
C PRO A 260 0.77 4.85 19.61
N PRO A 261 0.96 5.30 20.86
CA PRO A 261 1.13 6.71 21.15
C PRO A 261 2.35 7.26 20.41
N LEU A 262 2.21 8.46 19.85
CA LEU A 262 3.33 9.16 19.21
C LEU A 262 4.47 9.36 20.23
N PRO A 263 5.74 9.21 19.81
CA PRO A 263 6.88 9.51 20.66
C PRO A 263 6.77 10.94 21.22
N LYS A 264 6.83 11.09 22.53
CA LYS A 264 6.86 12.41 23.18
C LYS A 264 8.21 13.08 22.92
N GLY A 265 8.22 14.32 22.42
CA GLY A 265 9.39 15.18 22.47
C GLY A 265 10.22 15.31 21.19
N VAL A 266 9.61 15.30 20.01
CA VAL A 266 10.27 15.89 18.84
C VAL A 266 10.25 17.41 19.02
N GLY A 267 11.29 17.95 19.65
CA GLY A 267 11.47 19.40 19.77
C GLY A 267 11.47 20.07 18.39
N GLU A 268 11.16 21.37 18.33
CA GLU A 268 11.28 22.13 17.09
C GLU A 268 12.69 21.95 16.52
N LYS A 269 12.77 21.32 15.35
CA LYS A 269 14.04 21.21 14.62
C LYS A 269 14.45 22.62 14.18
N PRO A 270 15.75 22.96 14.28
CA PRO A 270 16.25 24.23 13.79
C PRO A 270 15.95 24.34 12.29
N GLU A 271 15.74 25.56 11.82
CA GLU A 271 15.54 25.80 10.40
C GLU A 271 16.77 25.36 9.60
N HIS A 272 16.53 24.60 8.54
CA HIS A 272 17.59 24.18 7.64
C HIS A 272 18.17 25.37 6.88
N LYS A 273 19.49 25.44 6.77
CA LYS A 273 20.24 26.57 6.16
C LYS A 273 19.80 26.99 4.75
N TYR A 274 19.14 26.09 4.01
CA TYR A 274 18.66 26.37 2.66
C TYR A 274 17.26 27.00 2.63
N TYR A 275 16.46 26.86 3.69
CA TYR A 275 15.05 27.27 3.68
C TYR A 275 14.86 28.77 3.46
N THR A 276 15.47 29.61 4.29
CA THR A 276 15.39 31.08 4.14
C THR A 276 15.96 31.56 2.80
N ALA A 277 17.07 30.99 2.33
CA ALA A 277 17.69 31.41 1.08
C ALA A 277 16.82 31.05 -0.13
N PHE A 278 16.29 29.82 -0.15
CA PHE A 278 15.42 29.33 -1.21
C PHE A 278 14.13 30.14 -1.28
N THR A 279 13.38 30.22 -0.17
CA THR A 279 12.10 30.94 -0.11
C THR A 279 12.24 32.42 -0.48
N ARG A 280 13.34 33.08 -0.11
CA ARG A 280 13.64 34.44 -0.57
C ARG A 280 13.81 34.53 -2.08
N ALA A 281 14.54 33.59 -2.68
CA ALA A 281 14.82 33.57 -4.11
C ALA A 281 13.62 33.16 -4.98
N THR A 282 12.61 32.54 -4.38
CA THR A 282 11.38 32.08 -5.04
C THR A 282 10.16 32.94 -4.73
N GLY A 283 10.33 34.05 -4.01
CA GLY A 283 9.22 34.96 -3.68
C GLY A 283 8.25 34.41 -2.65
N GLY A 284 8.71 33.50 -1.78
CA GLY A 284 7.94 32.86 -0.72
C GLY A 284 7.59 31.40 -0.98
N GLU A 285 7.77 30.91 -2.21
CA GLU A 285 7.46 29.53 -2.58
C GLU A 285 8.48 28.52 -2.04
N VAL A 286 8.02 27.31 -1.74
CA VAL A 286 8.89 26.21 -1.28
C VAL A 286 9.27 25.23 -2.39
N ILE A 287 8.75 25.45 -3.60
CA ILE A 287 8.98 24.61 -4.78
C ILE A 287 9.40 25.46 -5.99
N LYS A 288 10.26 24.91 -6.85
CA LYS A 288 10.68 25.55 -8.11
C LYS A 288 10.99 24.53 -9.19
N PHE A 289 10.64 24.87 -10.42
CA PHE A 289 10.80 24.02 -11.60
C PHE A 289 11.90 24.55 -12.52
N PHE A 290 12.65 23.65 -13.16
CA PHE A 290 13.71 24.02 -14.11
C PHE A 290 13.67 23.11 -15.33
N SER A 291 13.83 23.72 -16.51
CA SER A 291 13.81 22.99 -17.78
C SER A 291 15.14 22.32 -18.09
N SER A 292 16.25 22.84 -17.55
CA SER A 292 17.59 22.33 -17.79
C SER A 292 18.47 22.30 -16.54
N TYR A 293 19.51 21.44 -16.59
CA TYR A 293 20.52 21.34 -15.54
C TYR A 293 21.24 22.67 -15.32
N GLU A 294 21.54 23.42 -16.39
CA GLU A 294 22.25 24.70 -16.33
C GLU A 294 21.45 25.75 -15.57
N GLU A 295 20.12 25.80 -15.75
CA GLU A 295 19.24 26.69 -15.00
C GLU A 295 19.21 26.36 -13.52
N MET A 296 19.09 25.07 -13.19
CA MET A 296 19.12 24.58 -11.82
C MET A 296 20.48 24.84 -11.15
N ASN A 297 21.60 24.55 -11.84
CA ASN A 297 22.94 24.79 -11.33
C ASN A 297 23.19 26.27 -11.07
N ARG A 298 22.73 27.14 -11.99
CA ARG A 298 22.78 28.60 -11.80
C ARG A 298 21.98 29.04 -10.58
N PHE A 299 20.84 28.41 -10.30
CA PHE A 299 20.07 28.68 -9.09
C PHE A 299 20.82 28.28 -7.82
N PHE A 300 21.50 27.12 -7.78
CA PHE A 300 22.34 26.75 -6.64
C PHE A 300 23.43 27.80 -6.35
N ILE A 301 24.09 28.31 -7.39
CA ILE A 301 25.15 29.32 -7.25
C ILE A 301 24.57 30.66 -6.79
N ILE A 302 23.61 31.20 -7.55
CA ILE A 302 23.12 32.58 -7.34
C ILE A 302 22.20 32.68 -6.13
N ALA A 303 21.24 31.76 -5.99
CA ALA A 303 20.22 31.85 -4.96
C ALA A 303 20.65 31.23 -3.62
N LEU A 304 21.37 30.10 -3.67
CA LEU A 304 21.77 29.37 -2.46
C LEU A 304 23.21 29.64 -2.03
N GLY A 305 23.98 30.39 -2.82
CA GLY A 305 25.36 30.76 -2.50
C GLY A 305 26.35 29.59 -2.55
N TRP A 306 26.07 28.58 -3.38
CA TRP A 306 26.99 27.46 -3.55
C TRP A 306 28.20 27.90 -4.40
N GLY A 307 29.29 27.11 -4.37
CA GLY A 307 30.57 27.48 -4.98
C GLY A 307 30.44 27.91 -6.44
N ASP A 308 31.01 29.05 -6.79
CA ASP A 308 30.96 29.60 -8.14
C ASP A 308 31.79 28.75 -9.11
N HIS A 309 31.41 28.76 -10.39
CA HIS A 309 32.04 27.97 -11.47
C HIS A 309 32.12 26.46 -11.22
N GLN A 310 31.27 25.91 -10.34
CA GLN A 310 31.18 24.47 -10.07
C GLN A 310 29.93 23.86 -10.71
N GLU A 311 30.04 22.59 -11.13
CA GLU A 311 28.89 21.75 -11.47
C GLU A 311 28.41 21.05 -10.20
N HIS A 312 27.27 21.49 -9.68
CA HIS A 312 26.67 20.93 -8.46
C HIS A 312 25.72 19.80 -8.81
N LEU A 313 25.81 18.69 -8.06
CA LEU A 313 25.06 17.46 -8.36
C LEU A 313 25.27 16.97 -9.81
N PRO A 314 26.52 16.77 -10.27
CA PRO A 314 26.83 16.44 -11.67
C PRO A 314 26.21 15.11 -12.14
N GLN A 315 25.83 14.22 -11.20
CA GLN A 315 25.07 13.00 -11.51
C GLN A 315 23.68 13.25 -12.12
N LEU A 316 23.15 14.47 -11.98
CA LEU A 316 21.87 14.86 -12.54
C LEU A 316 21.99 15.43 -13.95
N LYS A 317 23.21 15.57 -14.48
CA LYS A 317 23.47 16.12 -15.80
C LYS A 317 22.95 15.16 -16.90
N GLY A 318 22.29 15.72 -17.91
CA GLY A 318 21.65 14.95 -18.98
C GLY A 318 20.25 14.45 -18.64
N ARG A 319 19.73 14.75 -17.44
CA ARG A 319 18.31 14.63 -17.09
C ARG A 319 17.55 15.90 -17.52
N HIS A 320 16.25 15.95 -17.24
CA HIS A 320 15.37 17.06 -17.61
C HIS A 320 14.24 17.23 -16.59
N ASP A 321 13.41 18.24 -16.76
CA ASP A 321 12.15 18.43 -16.01
C ASP A 321 12.34 18.38 -14.49
N TYR A 322 13.25 19.23 -14.01
CA TYR A 322 13.74 19.24 -12.63
C TYR A 322 12.77 19.96 -11.69
N ILE A 323 12.74 19.48 -10.46
CA ILE A 323 12.01 20.09 -9.35
C ILE A 323 12.95 20.20 -8.16
N LEU A 324 13.04 21.39 -7.58
CA LEU A 324 13.59 21.59 -6.25
C LEU A 324 12.45 21.88 -5.29
N MET A 325 12.45 21.22 -4.14
CA MET A 325 11.57 21.57 -3.03
C MET A 325 12.39 21.69 -1.75
N VAL A 326 12.06 22.67 -0.92
CA VAL A 326 12.68 22.86 0.38
C VAL A 326 11.68 22.62 1.50
N SER A 327 12.09 21.79 2.46
CA SER A 327 11.45 21.65 3.75
C SER A 327 12.19 22.49 4.79
N ARG A 328 11.44 23.08 5.73
CA ARG A 328 11.99 23.90 6.81
C ARG A 328 12.94 23.10 7.71
N ASP A 329 12.64 21.83 7.98
CA ASP A 329 13.36 21.00 8.94
C ASP A 329 14.20 19.88 8.30
N LYS A 330 13.83 19.40 7.10
CA LYS A 330 14.54 18.32 6.41
C LYS A 330 15.57 18.81 5.38
N GLY A 331 15.46 20.05 4.92
CA GLY A 331 16.37 20.63 3.92
C GLY A 331 15.81 20.58 2.50
N MET A 332 16.68 20.43 1.50
CA MET A 332 16.28 20.54 0.09
C MET A 332 16.33 19.17 -0.58
N LEU A 333 15.30 18.85 -1.35
CA LEU A 333 15.24 17.68 -2.22
C LEU A 333 15.25 18.07 -3.68
N VAL A 334 15.65 17.11 -4.53
CA VAL A 334 15.66 17.25 -5.98
C VAL A 334 14.90 16.08 -6.59
N ALA A 335 14.02 16.35 -7.53
CA ALA A 335 13.41 15.35 -8.39
C ALA A 335 13.66 15.72 -9.87
N VAL A 336 13.65 14.72 -10.75
CA VAL A 336 13.94 14.87 -12.18
C VAL A 336 12.94 14.07 -12.99
N ASP A 337 12.72 14.45 -14.24
CA ASP A 337 11.87 13.77 -15.23
C ASP A 337 10.38 13.67 -14.84
N ILE A 338 9.95 14.40 -13.80
CA ILE A 338 8.57 14.33 -13.29
C ILE A 338 7.85 15.68 -13.34
N ALA A 339 8.53 16.80 -13.65
CA ALA A 339 7.88 18.12 -13.67
C ALA A 339 6.74 18.20 -14.70
N ARG A 340 6.79 17.45 -15.80
CA ARG A 340 5.72 17.39 -16.80
C ARG A 340 4.39 16.89 -16.24
N CYS A 341 4.41 16.11 -15.16
CA CYS A 341 3.20 15.58 -14.52
C CYS A 341 2.51 16.56 -13.55
N ILE A 342 3.18 17.65 -13.14
CA ILE A 342 2.75 18.46 -11.99
C ILE A 342 2.09 19.74 -12.46
N SER A 343 0.77 19.85 -12.27
CA SER A 343 -0.03 21.00 -12.70
C SER A 343 0.06 22.21 -11.75
N HIS A 344 1.27 22.54 -11.31
CA HIS A 344 1.51 23.71 -10.46
C HIS A 344 1.37 25.01 -11.28
N PRO A 345 0.72 26.08 -10.77
CA PRO A 345 0.51 27.33 -11.54
C PRO A 345 1.79 27.99 -12.07
N SER A 346 2.90 27.86 -11.35
CA SER A 346 4.22 28.38 -11.75
C SER A 346 5.07 27.41 -12.58
N ASN A 347 4.57 26.21 -12.90
CA ASN A 347 5.31 25.21 -13.67
C ASN A 347 5.04 25.34 -15.18
N PRO A 348 5.96 25.92 -15.96
CA PRO A 348 5.77 26.04 -17.41
C PRO A 348 6.02 24.72 -18.16
N ILE A 349 6.49 23.67 -17.47
CA ILE A 349 6.90 22.39 -18.05
C ILE A 349 5.73 21.39 -18.07
N TYR A 350 4.66 21.65 -17.30
CA TYR A 350 3.49 20.78 -17.22
C TYR A 350 2.91 20.48 -18.60
N ASP A 351 2.67 19.20 -18.86
CA ASP A 351 2.14 18.67 -20.10
C ASP A 351 1.03 17.68 -19.77
N LYS A 352 -0.21 18.07 -20.08
CA LYS A 352 -1.41 17.29 -19.77
C LYS A 352 -1.40 15.90 -20.42
N GLU A 353 -0.98 15.80 -21.68
CA GLU A 353 -1.00 14.51 -22.40
C GLU A 353 0.07 13.57 -21.86
N TYR A 354 1.23 14.12 -21.47
CA TYR A 354 2.25 13.35 -20.77
C TYR A 354 1.75 12.91 -19.38
N ALA A 355 1.17 13.83 -18.62
CA ALA A 355 0.66 13.56 -17.27
C ALA A 355 -0.40 12.46 -17.27
N ARG A 356 -1.28 12.42 -18.28
CA ARG A 356 -2.31 11.37 -18.42
C ARG A 356 -1.74 9.96 -18.44
N HIS A 357 -0.53 9.78 -18.96
CA HIS A 357 0.11 8.46 -19.08
C HIS A 357 1.07 8.17 -17.92
N HIS A 358 1.69 9.21 -17.34
CA HIS A 358 2.81 9.05 -16.41
C HIS A 358 2.55 9.54 -14.99
N ALA A 359 1.48 10.29 -14.73
CA ALA A 359 1.22 10.83 -13.39
C ALA A 359 0.90 9.74 -12.36
N ILE A 360 0.28 8.63 -12.77
CA ILE A 360 0.04 7.48 -11.89
C ILE A 360 1.35 6.82 -11.43
N GLU A 361 2.40 6.85 -12.25
CA GLU A 361 3.71 6.28 -11.92
C GLU A 361 4.33 6.96 -10.70
N LEU A 362 4.04 8.25 -10.46
CA LEU A 362 4.50 8.97 -9.27
C LEU A 362 3.93 8.37 -7.98
N LEU A 363 2.74 7.75 -8.05
CA LEU A 363 2.04 7.12 -6.94
C LEU A 363 2.34 5.62 -6.83
N THR A 364 2.82 4.97 -7.90
CA THR A 364 2.91 3.51 -7.98
C THR A 364 4.32 2.94 -8.15
N GLU A 365 5.26 3.73 -8.69
CA GLU A 365 6.62 3.30 -8.97
C GLU A 365 7.62 3.83 -7.93
N ARG A 366 8.32 2.89 -7.28
CA ARG A 366 9.30 3.18 -6.22
C ARG A 366 10.43 4.07 -6.74
N GLY A 367 10.76 5.11 -5.97
CA GLY A 367 11.88 6.02 -6.27
C GLY A 367 11.62 7.04 -7.38
N ARG A 368 10.43 7.08 -8.01
CA ARG A 368 10.10 8.09 -9.04
C ARG A 368 9.96 9.49 -8.47
N CYS A 369 9.18 9.63 -7.40
CA CYS A 369 8.96 10.89 -6.72
C CYS A 369 9.34 10.76 -5.24
N PRO A 370 10.16 11.66 -4.67
CA PRO A 370 10.40 11.70 -3.23
C PRO A 370 9.09 11.84 -2.44
N GLY A 371 8.92 11.07 -1.36
CA GLY A 371 7.65 11.00 -0.61
C GLY A 371 7.15 12.35 -0.09
N ASP A 372 8.04 13.23 0.39
CA ASP A 372 7.68 14.59 0.82
C ASP A 372 7.14 15.45 -0.33
N LEU A 373 7.77 15.35 -1.52
CA LEU A 373 7.32 16.06 -2.71
C LEU A 373 5.98 15.50 -3.18
N LEU A 374 5.82 14.18 -3.20
CA LEU A 374 4.58 13.52 -3.63
C LEU A 374 3.40 13.98 -2.76
N ARG A 375 3.58 13.96 -1.43
CA ARG A 375 2.58 14.45 -0.47
C ARG A 375 2.22 15.90 -0.71
N TYR A 376 3.22 16.75 -0.91
CA TYR A 376 3.00 18.17 -1.16
C TYR A 376 2.22 18.39 -2.46
N VAL A 377 2.61 17.72 -3.54
CA VAL A 377 1.94 17.81 -4.84
C VAL A 377 0.49 17.32 -4.77
N CYS A 378 0.25 16.16 -4.17
CA CYS A 378 -1.10 15.58 -4.10
C CYS A 378 -2.02 16.38 -3.18
N SER A 379 -1.52 16.86 -2.03
CA SER A 379 -2.31 17.68 -1.09
C SER A 379 -2.76 19.01 -1.70
N ASN A 380 -2.08 19.50 -2.74
CA ASN A 380 -2.47 20.69 -3.48
C ASN A 380 -3.26 20.37 -4.78
N GLY A 381 -3.59 19.11 -5.03
CA GLY A 381 -4.37 18.69 -6.21
C GLY A 381 -3.61 18.86 -7.53
N TRP A 382 -2.28 18.78 -7.53
CA TRP A 382 -1.46 19.03 -8.72
C TRP A 382 -1.16 17.79 -9.58
N LEU A 383 -1.90 16.69 -9.39
CA LEU A 383 -1.91 15.52 -10.28
C LEU A 383 -3.31 15.26 -10.87
N PRO A 384 -3.96 16.24 -11.53
CA PRO A 384 -5.35 16.13 -11.97
C PRO A 384 -5.57 15.11 -13.09
N ASP A 385 -4.51 14.71 -13.80
CA ASP A 385 -4.57 13.76 -14.92
C ASP A 385 -4.14 12.34 -14.54
N ALA A 386 -3.81 12.09 -13.27
CA ALA A 386 -3.47 10.74 -12.83
C ALA A 386 -4.72 9.84 -12.92
N VAL A 387 -4.59 8.76 -13.68
CA VAL A 387 -5.65 7.76 -13.90
C VAL A 387 -5.04 6.36 -13.88
N PHE A 388 -5.83 5.36 -13.50
CA PHE A 388 -5.42 3.98 -13.74
C PHE A 388 -5.37 3.71 -15.26
N PRO A 389 -4.44 2.85 -15.73
CA PRO A 389 -4.39 2.45 -17.14
C PRO A 389 -5.75 1.98 -17.66
N GLY A 390 -6.13 2.42 -18.86
CA GLY A 390 -7.40 2.07 -19.49
C GLY A 390 -8.63 2.78 -18.92
N SER A 391 -8.46 3.76 -18.03
CA SER A 391 -9.55 4.56 -17.45
C SER A 391 -9.40 6.05 -17.76
N ASP A 392 -10.52 6.77 -17.74
CA ASP A 392 -10.58 8.24 -17.76
C ASP A 392 -11.05 8.83 -16.41
N ASP A 393 -11.23 7.97 -15.39
CA ASP A 393 -11.64 8.36 -14.05
C ASP A 393 -10.47 8.89 -13.23
N HIS A 394 -10.30 10.21 -13.29
CA HIS A 394 -9.33 10.96 -12.50
C HIS A 394 -9.73 11.09 -11.02
N ARG A 395 -11.03 11.03 -10.71
CA ARG A 395 -11.50 11.14 -9.32
C ARG A 395 -11.07 9.94 -8.50
N LEU A 396 -11.13 8.74 -9.10
CA LEU A 396 -10.68 7.53 -8.44
C LEU A 396 -9.25 7.65 -7.89
N VAL A 397 -8.32 8.21 -8.67
CA VAL A 397 -6.95 8.41 -8.20
C VAL A 397 -6.86 9.61 -7.25
N ALA A 398 -7.51 10.74 -7.58
CA ALA A 398 -7.49 11.94 -6.76
C ALA A 398 -8.08 11.73 -5.35
N ASP A 399 -9.09 10.88 -5.20
CA ASP A 399 -9.75 10.61 -3.92
C ASP A 399 -9.01 9.52 -3.10
N ASN A 400 -8.14 8.73 -3.73
CA ASN A 400 -7.42 7.61 -3.10
C ASN A 400 -5.88 7.73 -3.14
N TRP A 401 -5.32 8.89 -3.51
CA TRP A 401 -3.88 9.02 -3.78
C TRP A 401 -2.99 8.58 -2.61
N ASP A 402 -3.38 8.87 -1.35
CA ASP A 402 -2.61 8.50 -0.16
C ASP A 402 -2.64 6.98 0.05
N PHE A 403 -3.81 6.35 -0.13
CA PHE A 403 -3.94 4.89 -0.09
C PHE A 403 -3.11 4.23 -1.20
N ILE A 404 -3.22 4.70 -2.44
CA ILE A 404 -2.46 4.18 -3.59
C ILE A 404 -0.96 4.28 -3.30
N SER A 405 -0.50 5.45 -2.86
CA SER A 405 0.91 5.69 -2.53
C SER A 405 1.41 4.75 -1.44
N ARG A 406 0.65 4.58 -0.35
CA ARG A 406 1.01 3.63 0.72
C ARG A 406 1.11 2.21 0.18
N CYS A 407 0.05 1.74 -0.47
CA CYS A 407 -0.05 0.37 -0.96
C CYS A 407 1.08 0.03 -1.91
N TYR A 408 1.42 0.93 -2.84
CA TYR A 408 2.39 0.65 -3.89
C TYR A 408 3.83 0.97 -3.51
N LEU A 409 4.06 2.08 -2.80
CA LEU A 409 5.41 2.62 -2.55
C LEU A 409 5.98 2.19 -1.19
N GLN A 410 5.16 1.78 -0.21
CA GLN A 410 5.62 1.30 1.10
C GLN A 410 6.65 2.26 1.73
N GLN A 411 7.88 1.79 1.97
CA GLN A 411 8.98 2.59 2.54
C GLN A 411 9.33 3.84 1.72
N TYR A 412 9.09 3.85 0.41
CA TYR A 412 9.38 5.01 -0.44
C TYR A 412 8.39 6.16 -0.25
N TYR A 413 7.26 5.90 0.43
CA TYR A 413 6.27 6.90 0.80
C TYR A 413 6.27 7.23 2.29
N ARG A 414 6.38 6.19 3.13
CA ARG A 414 6.34 6.32 4.60
C ARG A 414 7.71 6.51 5.27
N GLY A 415 8.80 6.11 4.60
CA GLY A 415 10.15 6.31 5.10
C GLY A 415 10.46 7.81 5.26
N ASP A 416 11.20 8.13 6.32
CA ASP A 416 11.46 9.51 6.74
C ASP A 416 12.68 10.17 6.08
#